data_AF-A0A0S4XPS2-F1
#
_entry.id   AF-A0A0S4XPS2-F1
#
_cell.length_a   1.000
_cell.length_b   1.000
_cell.length_c   1.000
_cell.angle_alpha   90.00
_cell.angle_beta   90.00
_cell.angle_gamma   90.00
#
_symmetry.space_group_name_H-M   'P 1'
#
loop_
_entity.id
_entity.type
_entity.pdbx_description
1 polymer ?
#
loop_
_entity_poly.entity_id
_entity_poly.type
_entity_poly.pdbx_seq_one_letter_code
_entity_poly.pdbx_strand_id
1 'polypeptide(L)'
;MLSFALPLFFIAWFFYRSFSNSKAKAVINIISANLLVILSIPILFGTIVLIYDLIPKILLEKIVNFFISIGLLAILKYIIIALITMIIGFVIYWIQKNAKLKRELIEKSQIKKTISSGLCGACKNKVDLSYKFCPSCGNDLKVVCPHCKKETTKGLPCCFNCGGDLDTKQSEDA
;
A
#
# COMPACT_ATOMS: atom_id res chain seq x y z
N MET A 1 1.57 3.68 -45.73
CA MET A 1 1.79 2.28 -46.18
C MET A 1 0.52 1.71 -46.82
N LEU A 2 -0.62 1.65 -46.11
CA LEU A 2 -1.85 1.07 -46.66
C LEU A 2 -2.37 1.77 -47.93
N SER A 3 -2.34 3.11 -47.97
CA SER A 3 -2.84 3.90 -49.11
C SER A 3 -2.09 3.65 -50.44
N PHE A 4 -0.88 3.08 -50.38
CA PHE A 4 -0.10 2.76 -51.58
C PHE A 4 -0.22 1.28 -51.98
N ALA A 5 -0.30 0.37 -51.00
CA ALA A 5 -0.43 -1.06 -51.25
C ALA A 5 -1.83 -1.45 -51.75
N LEU A 6 -2.89 -0.77 -51.27
CA LEU A 6 -4.28 -1.04 -51.63
C LEU A 6 -4.57 -0.87 -53.14
N PRO A 7 -4.23 0.26 -53.79
CA PRO A 7 -4.47 0.42 -55.23
C PRO A 7 -3.67 -0.58 -56.07
N LEU A 8 -2.42 -0.87 -55.68
CA LEU A 8 -1.58 -1.87 -56.37
C LEU A 8 -2.17 -3.29 -56.29
N PHE A 9 -2.75 -3.65 -55.15
CA PHE A 9 -3.43 -4.93 -54.95
C PHE A 9 -4.67 -5.07 -55.83
N PHE A 10 -5.50 -4.02 -55.92
CA PHE A 10 -6.66 -4.01 -56.82
C PHE A 10 -6.26 -4.13 -58.29
N ILE A 11 -5.17 -3.45 -58.69
CA ILE A 11 -4.62 -3.55 -60.05
C ILE A 11 -4.14 -4.98 -60.33
N ALA A 12 -3.34 -5.58 -59.43
CA ALA A 12 -2.87 -6.95 -59.59
C ALA A 12 -4.01 -7.98 -59.66
N TRP A 13 -5.06 -7.80 -58.85
CA TRP A 13 -6.26 -8.62 -58.86
C TRP A 13 -7.09 -8.45 -60.15
N PHE A 14 -7.18 -7.23 -60.67
CA PHE A 14 -7.85 -6.96 -61.93
C PHE A 14 -7.15 -7.66 -63.10
N PHE A 15 -5.82 -7.58 -63.19
CA PHE A 15 -5.03 -8.27 -64.22
C PHE A 15 -5.09 -9.80 -64.10
N TYR A 16 -5.12 -10.33 -62.87
CA TYR A 16 -5.35 -11.75 -62.61
C TYR A 16 -6.69 -12.24 -63.19
N ARG A 17 -7.73 -11.40 -63.14
CA ARG A 17 -9.09 -11.77 -63.56
C ARG A 17 -9.43 -11.43 -65.02
N SER A 18 -8.77 -10.44 -65.62
CA SER A 18 -9.18 -9.85 -66.91
C SER A 18 -8.52 -10.47 -68.15
N PHE A 19 -7.41 -11.21 -68.03
CA PHE A 19 -6.64 -11.67 -69.20
C PHE A 19 -7.20 -12.95 -69.86
N SER A 20 -7.52 -12.86 -71.16
CA SER A 20 -8.26 -13.89 -71.94
C SER A 20 -7.37 -14.78 -72.86
N ASN A 21 -6.16 -14.36 -73.24
CA ASN A 21 -5.30 -15.11 -74.18
C ASN A 21 -4.53 -16.28 -73.54
N SER A 22 -4.74 -17.52 -74.01
CA SER A 22 -4.33 -18.77 -73.32
C SER A 22 -2.86 -18.90 -72.90
N LYS A 23 -1.89 -18.52 -73.77
CA LYS A 23 -0.45 -18.62 -73.45
C LYS A 23 0.06 -17.48 -72.58
N ALA A 24 -0.37 -16.24 -72.85
CA ALA A 24 -0.03 -15.07 -72.03
C ALA A 24 -0.68 -15.15 -70.63
N LYS A 25 -1.87 -15.77 -70.55
CA LYS A 25 -2.60 -16.00 -69.30
C LYS A 25 -1.79 -16.82 -68.32
N ALA A 26 -1.11 -17.90 -68.74
CA ALA A 26 -0.34 -18.73 -67.82
C ALA A 26 0.78 -17.95 -67.11
N VAL A 27 1.56 -17.16 -67.85
CA VAL A 27 2.68 -16.37 -67.31
C VAL A 27 2.18 -15.21 -66.45
N ILE A 28 1.19 -14.46 -66.93
CA ILE A 28 0.61 -13.31 -66.20
C ILE A 28 -0.07 -13.79 -64.91
N ASN A 29 -0.72 -14.95 -64.93
CA ASN A 29 -1.40 -15.52 -63.76
C ASN A 29 -0.40 -15.91 -62.65
N ILE A 30 0.77 -16.45 -63.01
CA ILE A 30 1.83 -16.77 -62.02
C ILE A 30 2.41 -15.50 -61.40
N ILE A 31 2.70 -14.49 -62.22
CA ILE A 31 3.29 -13.22 -61.75
C ILE A 31 2.30 -12.46 -60.86
N SER A 32 1.06 -12.30 -61.32
CA SER A 32 0.01 -11.60 -60.56
C SER A 32 -0.37 -12.32 -59.27
N ALA A 33 -0.40 -13.66 -59.25
CA ALA A 33 -0.65 -14.44 -58.03
C ALA A 33 0.45 -14.23 -56.98
N ASN A 34 1.73 -14.29 -57.37
CA ASN A 34 2.83 -14.04 -56.44
C ASN A 34 2.84 -12.60 -55.93
N LEU A 35 2.55 -11.63 -56.81
CA LEU A 35 2.45 -10.22 -56.43
C LEU A 35 1.29 -9.98 -55.45
N LEU A 36 0.15 -10.65 -55.64
CA LEU A 36 -0.99 -10.64 -54.73
C LEU A 36 -0.61 -11.14 -53.33
N VAL A 37 0.14 -12.23 -53.25
CA VAL A 37 0.60 -12.79 -51.96
C VAL A 37 1.55 -11.82 -51.25
N ILE A 38 2.52 -11.25 -51.96
CA ILE A 38 3.50 -10.32 -51.40
C ILE A 38 2.81 -9.04 -50.90
N LEU A 39 1.84 -8.51 -51.66
CA LEU A 39 1.09 -7.31 -51.28
C LEU A 39 0.07 -7.56 -50.16
N SER A 40 -0.37 -8.81 -49.95
CA SER A 40 -1.29 -9.15 -48.87
C SER A 40 -0.67 -8.95 -47.48
N ILE A 41 0.63 -9.24 -47.33
CA ILE A 41 1.34 -9.14 -46.05
C ILE A 41 1.31 -7.72 -45.46
N PRO A 42 1.75 -6.66 -46.17
CA PRO A 42 1.72 -5.29 -45.64
C PRO A 42 0.30 -4.74 -45.48
N ILE A 43 -0.67 -5.23 -46.27
CA ILE A 43 -2.08 -4.86 -46.10
C ILE A 43 -2.63 -5.43 -44.79
N LEU A 44 -2.38 -6.72 -44.51
CA LEU A 44 -2.80 -7.37 -43.26
C LEU A 44 -2.16 -6.70 -42.04
N PHE A 45 -0.85 -6.45 -42.08
CA PHE A 45 -0.19 -5.76 -40.97
C PHE A 45 -0.70 -4.34 -40.78
N GLY A 46 -0.90 -3.60 -41.87
CA GLY A 46 -1.38 -2.22 -41.79
C GLY A 46 -2.84 -2.12 -41.32
N THR A 47 -3.71 -3.08 -41.64
CA THR A 47 -5.07 -3.12 -41.09
C THR A 47 -5.07 -3.48 -39.62
N ILE A 48 -4.23 -4.43 -39.19
CA ILE A 48 -4.07 -4.78 -37.78
C ILE A 48 -3.61 -3.55 -36.97
N VAL A 49 -2.60 -2.81 -37.44
CA VAL A 49 -2.13 -1.59 -36.77
C VAL A 49 -3.23 -0.51 -36.71
N LEU A 50 -3.96 -0.28 -37.81
CA LEU A 50 -5.08 0.67 -37.82
C LEU A 50 -6.18 0.29 -36.81
N ILE A 51 -6.50 -0.99 -36.75
CA ILE A 51 -7.46 -1.55 -35.80
C ILE A 51 -6.96 -1.33 -34.37
N TYR A 52 -5.69 -1.64 -34.07
CA TYR A 52 -5.09 -1.41 -32.76
C TYR A 52 -4.99 0.06 -32.37
N ASP A 53 -4.91 1.00 -33.32
CA ASP A 53 -4.86 2.43 -33.03
C ASP A 53 -6.25 3.07 -32.88
N LEU A 54 -7.25 2.62 -33.65
CA LEU A 54 -8.63 3.14 -33.60
C LEU A 54 -9.46 2.55 -32.46
N ILE A 55 -9.39 1.22 -32.28
CA ILE A 55 -10.21 0.50 -31.28
C ILE A 55 -10.02 1.02 -29.86
N PRO A 56 -8.80 1.23 -29.32
CA PRO A 56 -8.64 1.62 -27.92
C PRO A 56 -9.26 2.99 -27.65
N LYS A 57 -9.19 3.94 -28.60
CA LYS A 57 -9.76 5.28 -28.45
C LYS A 57 -11.28 5.22 -28.38
N ILE A 58 -11.91 4.51 -29.31
CA ILE A 58 -13.38 4.41 -29.39
C ILE A 58 -13.95 3.59 -28.23
N LEU A 59 -13.27 2.51 -27.82
CA LEU A 59 -13.69 1.69 -26.68
C LEU A 59 -13.57 2.46 -25.37
N LEU A 60 -12.45 3.15 -25.13
CA LEU A 60 -12.26 3.94 -23.91
C LEU A 60 -13.28 5.08 -23.82
N GLU A 61 -13.56 5.78 -24.91
CA GLU A 61 -14.54 6.86 -24.94
C GLU A 61 -15.95 6.36 -24.61
N LYS A 62 -16.38 5.23 -25.19
CA LYS A 62 -17.67 4.61 -24.85
C LYS A 62 -17.75 4.12 -23.41
N ILE A 63 -16.68 3.53 -22.89
CA ILE A 63 -16.61 3.07 -21.50
C ILE A 63 -16.72 4.25 -20.54
N VAL A 64 -15.97 5.33 -20.78
CA VAL A 64 -16.05 6.54 -19.96
C VAL A 64 -17.44 7.18 -20.04
N ASN A 65 -18.03 7.29 -21.24
CA ASN A 65 -19.37 7.85 -21.41
C ASN A 65 -20.46 6.99 -20.75
N PHE A 66 -20.31 5.66 -20.73
CA PHE A 66 -21.20 4.75 -20.00
C PHE A 66 -21.10 4.93 -18.47
N PHE A 67 -19.88 5.15 -17.96
CA PHE A 67 -19.67 5.46 -16.54
C PHE A 67 -20.20 6.86 -16.17
N ILE A 68 -20.15 7.82 -17.10
CA ILE A 68 -20.76 9.14 -16.95
C ILE A 68 -22.29 9.05 -16.90
N SER A 69 -22.92 8.28 -17.79
CA SER A 69 -24.39 8.17 -17.84
C SER A 69 -24.99 7.53 -16.58
N ILE A 70 -24.26 6.62 -15.94
CA ILE A 70 -24.63 5.98 -14.68
C ILE A 70 -24.40 6.92 -13.47
N GLY A 71 -23.76 8.08 -13.67
CA GLY A 71 -23.39 8.99 -12.58
C GLY A 71 -22.24 8.47 -11.72
N LEU A 72 -21.58 7.39 -12.14
CA LEU A 72 -20.51 6.75 -11.38
C LEU A 72 -19.30 7.68 -11.18
N LEU A 73 -19.10 8.61 -12.12
CA LEU A 73 -18.03 9.61 -12.02
C LEU A 73 -18.23 10.55 -10.82
N ALA A 74 -19.46 10.81 -10.40
CA ALA A 74 -19.73 11.57 -9.18
C ALA A 74 -19.37 10.74 -7.94
N ILE A 75 -19.77 9.47 -7.90
CA ILE A 75 -19.47 8.54 -6.79
C ILE A 75 -17.96 8.36 -6.62
N LEU A 76 -17.22 8.19 -7.71
CA LEU A 76 -15.77 8.00 -7.67
C LEU A 76 -15.05 9.22 -7.08
N LYS A 77 -15.51 10.44 -7.39
CA LYS A 77 -14.97 11.67 -6.80
C LYS A 77 -15.16 11.71 -5.28
N TYR A 78 -16.35 11.37 -4.78
CA TYR A 78 -16.59 11.31 -3.35
C TYR A 78 -15.80 10.21 -2.66
N ILE A 79 -15.62 9.04 -3.31
CA ILE A 79 -14.76 7.97 -2.80
C ILE A 79 -13.31 8.45 -2.66
N ILE A 80 -12.78 9.16 -3.65
CA ILE A 80 -11.41 9.71 -3.59
C ILE A 80 -11.27 10.68 -2.40
N ILE A 81 -12.23 11.60 -2.22
CA ILE A 81 -12.22 12.55 -1.10
C ILE A 81 -12.29 11.81 0.25
N ALA A 82 -13.16 10.81 0.36
CA ALA A 82 -13.30 10.00 1.57
C ALA A 82 -12.02 9.21 1.88
N LEU A 83 -11.38 8.63 0.86
CA LEU A 83 -10.13 7.89 1.00
C LEU A 83 -9.00 8.80 1.50
N ILE A 84 -8.84 9.98 0.90
CA ILE A 84 -7.82 10.96 1.32
C ILE A 84 -8.05 11.35 2.79
N THR A 85 -9.30 11.67 3.15
CA THR A 85 -9.66 12.06 4.52
C THR A 85 -9.36 10.93 5.51
N MET A 86 -9.70 9.68 5.15
CA MET A 86 -9.43 8.50 5.96
C MET A 86 -7.93 8.27 6.16
N ILE A 87 -7.11 8.40 5.11
CA ILE A 87 -5.65 8.24 5.19
C ILE A 87 -5.05 9.27 6.13
N ILE A 88 -5.43 10.54 6.00
CA ILE A 88 -4.92 11.62 6.86
C ILE A 88 -5.29 11.35 8.33
N GLY A 89 -6.55 11.00 8.59
CA GLY A 89 -7.02 10.65 9.94
C GLY A 89 -6.26 9.45 10.52
N PHE A 90 -6.02 8.41 9.71
CA PHE A 90 -5.27 7.23 10.11
C PHE A 90 -3.81 7.55 10.46
N VAL A 91 -3.13 8.36 9.64
CA VAL A 91 -1.74 8.79 9.90
C VAL A 91 -1.65 9.57 11.21
N ILE A 92 -2.57 10.52 11.44
CA ILE A 92 -2.61 11.31 12.68
C ILE A 92 -2.84 10.39 13.89
N TYR A 93 -3.79 9.46 13.81
CA TYR A 93 -4.06 8.49 14.86
C TYR A 93 -2.83 7.62 15.15
N TRP A 94 -2.16 7.14 14.10
CA TRP A 94 -0.98 6.27 14.21
C TRP A 94 0.19 6.98 14.90
N ILE A 95 0.45 8.24 14.54
CA ILE A 95 1.49 9.06 15.18
C ILE A 95 1.17 9.27 16.67
N GLN A 96 -0.06 9.65 17.01
CA GLN A 96 -0.46 9.86 18.40
C GLN A 96 -0.33 8.58 19.23
N LYS A 97 -0.76 7.44 18.69
CA LYS A 97 -0.64 6.14 19.36
C LYS A 97 0.82 5.78 19.63
N ASN A 98 1.69 5.95 18.64
CA ASN A 98 3.12 5.62 18.77
C ASN A 98 3.84 6.58 19.75
N ALA A 99 3.46 7.87 19.77
CA ALA A 99 4.00 8.83 20.72
C ALA A 99 3.63 8.51 22.17
N LYS A 100 2.38 8.09 22.43
CA LYS A 100 1.93 7.66 23.77
C LYS A 100 2.74 6.44 24.27
N LEU A 101 2.86 5.41 23.44
CA LEU A 101 3.62 4.20 23.77
C LEU A 101 5.09 4.52 24.11
N LYS A 102 5.73 5.39 23.32
CA LYS A 102 7.11 5.82 23.60
C LYS A 102 7.23 6.56 24.93
N ARG A 103 6.27 7.41 25.30
CA ARG A 103 6.28 8.14 26.58
C ARG A 103 6.19 7.19 27.77
N GLU A 104 5.29 6.21 27.73
CA GLU A 104 5.11 5.22 28.80
C GLU A 104 6.39 4.38 29.02
N LEU A 105 7.05 3.96 27.93
CA LEU A 105 8.32 3.22 28.01
C LEU A 105 9.45 4.06 28.62
N ILE A 106 9.54 5.34 28.24
CA ILE A 106 10.53 6.27 28.79
C ILE A 106 10.24 6.48 30.28
N GLU A 107 9.00 6.75 30.67
CA GLU A 107 8.62 6.98 32.07
C GLU A 107 8.97 5.78 32.97
N LYS A 108 8.61 4.55 32.58
CA LYS A 108 8.97 3.34 33.32
C LYS A 108 10.50 3.20 33.47
N SER A 109 11.26 3.48 32.41
CA SER A 109 12.73 3.43 32.46
C SER A 109 13.34 4.48 33.39
N GLN A 110 12.77 5.69 33.43
CA GLN A 110 13.22 6.80 34.27
C GLN A 110 12.91 6.54 35.74
N ILE A 111 11.73 5.99 36.05
CA ILE A 111 11.35 5.59 37.41
C ILE A 111 12.31 4.52 37.94
N LYS A 112 12.58 3.48 37.15
CA LYS A 112 13.54 2.42 37.50
C LYS A 112 14.92 3.00 37.82
N LYS A 113 15.42 3.91 36.97
CA LYS A 113 16.72 4.57 37.19
C LYS A 113 16.71 5.39 38.48
N THR A 114 15.67 6.19 38.69
CA THR A 114 15.49 7.06 39.88
C THR A 114 15.55 6.25 41.18
N ILE A 115 14.81 5.14 41.23
CA ILE A 115 14.77 4.26 42.41
C ILE A 115 16.13 3.56 42.60
N SER A 116 16.77 3.08 41.53
CA SER A 116 18.08 2.43 41.63
C SER A 116 19.18 3.36 42.16
N SER A 117 19.06 4.67 41.94
CA SER A 117 19.95 5.69 42.51
C SER A 117 19.59 6.11 43.94
N GLY A 118 18.63 5.45 44.58
CA GLY A 118 18.20 5.75 45.95
C GLY A 118 17.37 7.05 46.06
N LEU A 119 16.60 7.40 45.03
CA LEU A 119 15.68 8.52 45.07
C LEU A 119 14.22 8.06 45.02
N CYS A 120 13.33 8.85 45.60
CA CYS A 120 11.90 8.58 45.58
C CYS A 120 11.35 8.70 44.14
N GLY A 121 10.59 7.70 43.68
CA GLY A 121 9.97 7.74 42.35
C GLY A 121 8.96 8.87 42.14
N ALA A 122 8.39 9.43 43.23
CA ALA A 122 7.42 10.53 43.18
C ALA A 122 8.08 11.91 43.27
N CYS A 123 8.78 12.21 44.38
CA CYS A 123 9.36 13.54 44.62
C CYS A 123 10.83 13.69 44.21
N LYS A 124 11.50 12.62 43.80
CA LYS A 124 12.92 12.60 43.39
C LYS A 124 13.91 13.08 44.46
N ASN A 125 13.51 13.13 45.73
CA ASN A 125 14.44 13.36 46.83
C ASN A 125 15.18 12.06 47.20
N LYS A 126 16.42 12.19 47.68
CA LYS A 126 17.21 11.05 48.18
C LYS A 126 16.49 10.42 49.38
N VAL A 127 16.30 9.12 49.35
CA VAL A 127 15.56 8.38 50.38
C VAL A 127 16.18 7.01 50.59
N ASP A 128 16.15 6.53 51.83
CA ASP A 128 16.50 5.13 52.12
C ASP A 128 15.31 4.23 51.77
N LEU A 129 15.53 3.30 50.84
CA LEU A 129 14.53 2.36 50.33
C LEU A 129 14.13 1.29 51.37
N SER A 130 14.78 1.28 52.54
CA SER A 130 14.41 0.46 53.69
C SER A 130 13.15 0.95 54.39
N TYR A 131 12.82 2.25 54.27
CA TYR A 131 11.62 2.83 54.84
C TYR A 131 10.35 2.39 54.10
N LYS A 132 9.22 2.35 54.80
CA LYS A 132 7.90 2.05 54.21
C LYS A 132 7.34 3.24 53.43
N PHE A 133 7.58 4.46 53.90
CA PHE A 133 7.10 5.72 53.31
C PHE A 133 8.26 6.69 53.10
N CYS A 134 8.14 7.58 52.12
CA CYS A 134 9.09 8.66 51.89
C CYS A 134 8.93 9.76 52.96
N PRO A 135 9.99 10.15 53.69
CA PRO A 135 9.90 11.18 54.72
C PRO A 135 9.64 12.58 54.17
N SER A 136 9.95 12.82 52.88
CA SER A 136 9.80 14.15 52.26
C SER A 136 8.42 14.38 51.62
N CYS A 137 7.74 13.33 51.15
CA CYS A 137 6.47 13.45 50.42
C CYS A 137 5.36 12.48 50.87
N GLY A 138 5.65 11.56 51.79
CA GLY A 138 4.68 10.58 52.28
C GLY A 138 4.38 9.43 51.33
N ASN A 139 4.97 9.36 50.12
CA ASN A 139 4.68 8.30 49.16
C ASN A 139 5.17 6.91 49.64
N ASP A 140 4.36 5.87 49.43
CA ASP A 140 4.71 4.47 49.69
C ASP A 140 5.91 4.00 48.86
N LEU A 141 6.91 3.46 49.54
CA LEU A 141 8.13 2.92 48.93
C LEU A 141 8.12 1.38 48.84
N LYS A 142 7.22 0.71 49.57
CA LYS A 142 7.13 -0.76 49.62
C LYS A 142 5.79 -1.27 49.13
N VAL A 143 5.81 -2.45 48.50
CA VAL A 143 4.65 -3.22 48.07
C VAL A 143 4.83 -4.68 48.47
N VAL A 144 3.75 -5.43 48.65
CA VAL A 144 3.82 -6.87 48.95
C VAL A 144 3.98 -7.64 47.66
N CYS A 145 5.01 -8.49 47.57
CA CYS A 145 5.24 -9.31 46.38
C CYS A 145 4.14 -10.39 46.25
N PRO A 146 3.49 -10.56 45.09
CA PRO A 146 2.46 -11.59 44.90
C PRO A 146 3.01 -13.01 44.95
N HIS A 147 4.29 -13.22 44.64
CA HIS A 147 4.92 -14.55 44.60
C HIS A 147 5.38 -15.04 45.98
N CYS A 148 6.09 -14.21 46.75
CA CYS A 148 6.66 -14.61 48.05
C CYS A 148 5.98 -13.98 49.26
N LYS A 149 5.00 -13.09 49.06
CA LYS A 149 4.26 -12.33 50.10
C LYS A 149 5.15 -11.49 51.04
N LYS A 150 6.41 -11.25 50.68
CA LYS A 150 7.32 -10.36 51.41
C LYS A 150 7.28 -8.95 50.83
N GLU A 151 7.60 -7.96 51.66
CA GLU A 151 7.70 -6.58 51.21
C GLU A 151 8.87 -6.41 50.23
N THR A 152 8.63 -5.69 49.14
CA THR A 152 9.62 -5.34 48.12
C THR A 152 9.48 -3.87 47.74
N THR A 153 10.53 -3.27 47.19
CA THR A 153 10.52 -1.86 46.78
C THR A 153 9.57 -1.65 45.59
N LYS A 154 8.68 -0.66 45.70
CA LYS A 154 7.72 -0.25 44.66
C LYS A 154 8.48 0.32 43.46
N GLY A 155 8.16 -0.13 42.24
CA GLY A 155 8.74 0.37 40.99
C GLY A 155 10.01 -0.34 40.51
N LEU A 156 10.44 -1.41 41.19
CA LEU A 156 11.42 -2.36 40.64
C LEU A 156 10.72 -3.43 39.78
N PRO A 157 11.38 -3.95 38.73
CA PRO A 157 10.80 -4.98 37.87
C PRO A 157 10.68 -6.34 38.56
N CYS A 158 11.60 -6.67 39.47
CA CYS A 158 11.67 -7.97 40.12
C CYS A 158 11.79 -7.81 41.65
N CYS A 159 11.30 -8.80 42.39
CA CYS A 159 11.40 -8.83 43.85
C CYS A 159 12.83 -9.06 44.32
N PHE A 160 13.34 -8.25 45.25
CA PHE A 160 14.68 -8.46 45.81
C PHE A 160 14.81 -9.75 46.64
N ASN A 161 13.70 -10.32 47.12
CA ASN A 161 13.72 -11.50 47.99
C ASN A 161 13.55 -12.83 47.23
N CYS A 162 12.85 -12.85 46.10
CA CYS A 162 12.60 -14.09 45.36
C CYS A 162 12.89 -14.01 43.86
N GLY A 163 13.24 -12.84 43.32
CA GLY A 163 13.48 -12.65 41.89
C GLY A 163 12.24 -12.73 41.00
N GLY A 164 11.04 -12.93 41.55
CA GLY A 164 9.79 -12.96 40.77
C GLY A 164 9.40 -11.57 40.25
N ASP A 165 8.81 -11.52 39.06
CA ASP A 165 8.38 -10.27 38.42
C ASP A 165 7.24 -9.59 39.19
N LEU A 166 7.32 -8.26 39.27
CA LEU A 166 6.36 -7.40 39.97
C LEU A 166 5.41 -6.67 39.02
N ASP A 167 5.70 -6.66 37.72
CA ASP A 167 4.93 -5.96 36.67
C ASP A 167 3.57 -6.63 36.37
N THR A 168 3.28 -7.79 36.95
CA THR A 168 2.12 -8.60 36.54
C THR A 168 0.76 -8.01 36.94
N LYS A 169 0.68 -6.97 37.79
CA LYS A 169 -0.58 -6.25 38.11
C LYS A 169 -0.35 -4.83 38.70
N GLN A 170 -0.01 -3.84 37.88
CA GLN A 170 -0.07 -2.41 38.25
C GLN A 170 -0.88 -1.58 37.21
N SER A 171 -1.93 -2.16 36.62
CA SER A 171 -2.82 -1.49 35.66
C SER A 171 -4.31 -1.51 36.05
N GLU A 172 -4.63 -1.84 37.31
CA GLU A 172 -5.96 -1.62 37.88
C GLU A 172 -5.74 -0.72 39.10
N ASP A 173 -6.34 0.47 39.03
CA ASP A 173 -6.43 1.55 40.03
C ASP A 173 -5.93 2.89 39.44
N ALA A 174 -6.60 3.29 38.36
CA ALA A 174 -6.74 4.68 37.94
C ALA A 174 -8.15 5.15 38.32
#